data_AF-A0A8J2JFD8-F1
#
_entry.id   AF-A0A8J2JFD8-F1
#
_cell.length_a   1.000
_cell.length_b   1.000
_cell.length_c   1.000
_cell.angle_alpha   90.00
_cell.angle_beta   90.00
_cell.angle_gamma   90.00
#
_symmetry.space_group_name_H-M   'P 1'
#
loop_
_entity.id
_entity.type
_entity.pdbx_description
1 polymer ?
#
loop_
_entity_poly.entity_id
_entity_poly.type
_entity_poly.pdbx_seq_one_letter_code
_entity_poly.pdbx_strand_id
1 'polypeptide(L)' 'NAGWLLNAEAPFVKEGYLQFIDKVLSLGDVYIVSISKSLDWVQNPKALSAVNDITSWRPAPVKANGCPL' A
#
# COMPACT_ATOMS: atom_id res chain seq x y z
N ASN A 1 16.53 4.37 7.01
CA ASN A 1 16.84 5.75 6.57
C ASN A 1 16.38 5.87 5.12
N ALA A 2 15.46 6.78 4.81
CA ALA A 2 14.90 6.99 3.46
C ALA A 2 15.55 8.18 2.73
N GLY A 3 16.80 8.50 3.07
CA GLY A 3 17.51 9.68 2.55
C GLY A 3 17.58 9.76 1.03
N TRP A 4 17.60 8.63 0.32
CA TRP A 4 17.58 8.58 -1.15
C TRP A 4 16.27 9.11 -1.77
N LEU A 5 15.14 8.97 -1.06
CA LEU A 5 13.82 9.42 -1.51
C LEU A 5 13.53 10.85 -1.07
N LEU A 6 14.07 11.25 0.09
CA LEU A 6 13.87 12.58 0.68
C LEU A 6 15.01 13.55 0.33
N ASN A 7 15.93 13.15 -0.55
CA ASN A 7 17.04 14.00 -0.93
C ASN A 7 16.53 15.25 -1.65
N ALA A 8 16.72 16.42 -1.02
CA ALA A 8 16.33 17.70 -1.58
C ALA A 8 17.11 18.05 -2.85
N GLU A 9 18.30 17.48 -3.05
CA GLU A 9 19.13 17.68 -4.25
C GLU A 9 18.65 16.84 -5.44
N ALA A 10 17.76 15.86 -5.23
CA ALA A 10 17.18 15.00 -6.26
C ALA A 10 15.64 14.99 -6.21
N PRO A 11 14.97 16.14 -6.43
CA PRO A 11 13.52 16.30 -6.21
C PRO A 11 12.67 15.40 -7.14
N PHE A 12 13.20 15.07 -8.33
CA PHE A 12 12.53 14.23 -9.32
C PHE A 12 12.35 12.77 -8.86
N VAL A 13 13.15 12.28 -7.90
CA VAL A 13 13.03 10.91 -7.38
C VAL A 13 11.71 10.75 -6.63
N LYS A 14 11.41 11.70 -5.74
CA LYS A 14 10.14 11.71 -5.00
C LYS A 14 8.95 11.92 -5.95
N GLU A 15 9.07 12.83 -6.91
CA GLU A 15 8.01 13.12 -7.86
C GLU A 15 7.69 11.90 -8.75
N GLY A 16 8.72 11.28 -9.36
CA GLY A 16 8.55 10.08 -10.16
C GLY A 16 8.01 8.90 -9.34
N TYR A 17 8.43 8.78 -8.08
CA TYR A 17 7.85 7.78 -7.17
C TYR A 17 6.35 8.03 -6.94
N LEU A 18 5.92 9.27 -6.68
CA LEU A 18 4.50 9.59 -6.51
C LEU A 18 3.69 9.32 -7.79
N GLN A 19 4.21 9.71 -8.96
CA GLN A 19 3.57 9.42 -10.26
C GLN A 19 3.45 7.91 -10.49
N PHE A 20 4.45 7.12 -10.10
CA PHE A 20 4.38 5.66 -10.16
C PHE A 20 3.27 5.12 -9.25
N ILE A 21 3.20 5.60 -8.00
CA ILE A 21 2.16 5.21 -7.05
C ILE A 21 0.76 5.55 -7.59
N ASP A 22 0.57 6.77 -8.09
CA ASP A 22 -0.70 7.18 -8.71
C ASP A 22 -1.06 6.30 -9.90
N LYS A 23 -0.08 5.97 -10.75
CA LYS A 23 -0.29 5.10 -11.90
C LYS A 23 -0.71 3.69 -11.48
N VAL A 24 -0.05 3.07 -10.52
CA VAL A 24 -0.41 1.71 -10.10
C VAL A 24 -1.73 1.67 -9.33
N LEU A 25 -2.05 2.72 -8.55
CA LEU A 25 -3.33 2.83 -7.87
C LEU A 25 -4.51 3.05 -8.84
N SER A 26 -4.25 3.56 -10.05
CA SER A 26 -5.26 3.62 -11.11
C SER A 26 -5.63 2.24 -11.69
N LEU A 27 -4.83 1.20 -11.42
CA LEU A 27 -5.09 -0.17 -11.85
C LEU A 27 -5.94 -0.88 -10.79
N GLY A 28 -7.16 -1.31 -11.17
CA GLY A 28 -8.11 -1.94 -10.25
C GLY A 28 -7.71 -3.32 -9.71
N ASP A 29 -6.63 -3.88 -10.24
CA ASP A 29 -6.06 -5.19 -9.89
C ASP A 29 -4.72 -5.10 -9.14
N VAL A 30 -4.24 -3.90 -8.81
CA VAL A 30 -2.98 -3.70 -8.08
C VAL A 30 -3.24 -3.17 -6.67
N TYR A 31 -2.61 -3.81 -5.67
CA TYR A 31 -2.77 -3.50 -4.25
C TYR A 31 -1.40 -3.30 -3.60
N ILE A 32 -1.20 -2.13 -2.99
CA ILE A 32 0.00 -1.84 -2.17
C ILE A 32 -0.31 -2.26 -0.73
N VAL A 33 0.36 -3.31 -0.27
CA VAL A 33 0.12 -3.91 1.05
C VAL A 33 1.43 -4.08 1.83
N SER A 34 1.34 -4.30 3.15
CA SER A 34 2.51 -4.65 3.96
C SER A 34 3.00 -6.06 3.67
N ILE A 35 4.25 -6.36 4.05
CA ILE A 35 4.85 -7.69 3.88
C ILE A 35 3.99 -8.77 4.55
N SER A 36 3.50 -8.56 5.77
CA SER A 36 2.64 -9.53 6.46
C SER A 36 1.36 -9.83 5.67
N LYS A 37 0.70 -8.80 5.13
CA LYS A 37 -0.50 -8.96 4.29
C LYS A 37 -0.21 -9.74 3.00
N SER A 38 0.96 -9.52 2.39
CA SER A 38 1.38 -10.30 1.22
C SER A 38 1.65 -11.76 1.58
N LEU A 39 2.25 -12.03 2.75
CA LEU A 39 2.53 -13.38 3.21
C LEU A 39 1.23 -14.15 3.48
N ASP A 40 0.23 -13.51 4.10
CA ASP A 40 -1.09 -14.12 4.31
C ASP A 40 -1.74 -14.53 2.99
N TRP A 41 -1.62 -13.70 1.95
CA TRP A 41 -2.16 -14.01 0.63
C TRP A 41 -1.38 -15.14 -0.06
N VAL A 42 -0.05 -15.22 0.11
CA VAL A 42 0.74 -16.34 -0.39
C VAL A 42 0.35 -17.65 0.30
N GLN A 43 0.07 -17.62 1.59
CA GLN A 43 -0.36 -18.80 2.36
C GLN A 43 -1.78 -19.26 2.01
N ASN A 44 -2.68 -18.34 1.67
CA ASN A 44 -4.04 -18.63 1.25
C ASN A 44 -4.45 -17.74 0.06
N PRO A 45 -4.07 -18.12 -1.17
CA PRO A 45 -4.30 -17.31 -2.35
C PRO A 45 -5.79 -17.10 -2.59
N LYS A 46 -6.17 -15.82 -2.75
CA LYS A 46 -7.51 -15.45 -3.22
C LYS A 46 -7.43 -14.82 -4.59
N ALA A 47 -8.41 -15.14 -5.44
CA ALA A 47 -8.60 -14.44 -6.70
C ALA A 47 -8.90 -12.96 -6.47
N LEU A 48 -8.57 -12.12 -7.45
CA LEU A 48 -8.83 -10.68 -7.40
C LEU A 48 -10.31 -10.34 -7.20
N SER A 49 -11.22 -11.17 -7.72
CA SER A 49 -12.66 -11.02 -7.50
C SER A 49 -13.08 -11.16 -6.03
N ALA A 50 -12.26 -11.80 -5.20
CA ALA A 50 -12.49 -12.07 -3.79
C ALA A 50 -11.56 -11.24 -2.87
N VAL A 51 -10.95 -10.17 -3.38
CA VAL A 51 -9.99 -9.36 -2.60
C VAL A 51 -10.64 -8.74 -1.35
N ASN A 52 -11.92 -8.36 -1.45
CA ASN A 52 -12.70 -7.79 -0.34
C ASN A 52 -12.95 -8.80 0.80
N ASP A 53 -12.79 -10.09 0.50
CA ASP A 53 -12.89 -11.18 1.45
C ASP A 53 -11.56 -11.46 2.16
N ILE A 54 -10.48 -10.78 1.78
CA ILE A 54 -9.19 -10.84 2.49
C ILE A 54 -9.28 -9.94 3.71
N THR A 55 -9.72 -10.50 4.84
CA THR A 55 -9.90 -9.77 6.10
C THR A 55 -8.62 -9.12 6.60
N SER A 56 -7.45 -9.76 6.39
CA SER A 56 -6.15 -9.18 6.77
C SER A 56 -5.79 -7.94 5.98
N TRP A 57 -6.39 -7.71 4.81
CA TRP A 57 -6.11 -6.53 3.99
C TRP A 57 -6.92 -5.31 4.41
N ARG A 58 -8.00 -5.50 5.17
CA ARG A 58 -8.86 -4.40 5.65
C ARG A 58 -8.04 -3.39 6.47
N PRO A 59 -8.31 -2.09 6.35
CA PRO A 59 -7.70 -1.10 7.22
C PRO A 59 -8.10 -1.39 8.67
N ALA A 60 -7.20 -1.11 9.61
CA ALA A 60 -7.54 -1.17 11.02
C ALA A 60 -8.73 -0.23 11.30
N PRO A 61 -9.66 -0.60 12.20
CA PRO A 61 -10.74 0.29 12.58
C PRO A 61 -10.14 1.58 13.14
N VAL A 62 -10.38 2.69 12.46
CA VAL A 62 -10.01 4.02 12.95
C VAL A 62 -10.96 4.33 14.12
N LYS A 63 -10.44 4.66 15.31
CA LYS A 63 -11.30 5.23 16.35
C LYS A 63 -11.94 6.51 15.77
N ALA A 64 -13.22 6.75 16.06
CA ALA A 64 -14.02 7.87 15.54
C ALA A 64 -13.37 9.27 15.70
N ASN A 65 -12.30 9.38 16.48
CA ASN A 65 -11.65 10.64 16.85
C ASN A 65 -10.19 10.75 16.34
N GLY A 66 -9.76 9.93 15.38
CA GLY A 66 -8.50 10.19 14.62
C GLY A 66 -7.17 10.01 15.37
N CYS A 67 -7.13 9.52 16.61
CA CYS A 67 -5.87 9.19 17.29
C CYS A 67 -5.46 7.71 17.09
N PRO A 68 -4.18 7.42 16.74
CA PRO A 68 -3.65 6.06 16.77
C PRO A 68 -3.35 5.61 18.21
N LEU A 69 -3.41 4.28 18.46
CA LEU A 69 -2.91 3.63 19.68
C LEU A 69 -1.37 3.61 19.71
#